data_AF-A0A522LG69-F1
#
_entry.id   AF-A0A522LG69-F1
#
_cell.length_a   1.000
_cell.length_b   1.000
_cell.length_c   1.000
_cell.angle_alpha   90.00
_cell.angle_beta   90.00
_cell.angle_gamma   90.00
#
_symmetry.space_group_name_H-M   'P 1'
#
loop_
_entity.id
_entity.type
_entity.pdbx_description
1 polymer ?
#
loop_
_entity_poly.entity_id
_entity_poly.type
_entity_poly.pdbx_seq_one_letter_code
_entity_poly.pdbx_strand_id
1 'polypeptide(L)' 'VLSGIVGAFLGQGLDAFSAAKYAVYIHGLAGDIAAKDKTQLGLISSDIINRIPDAVKRCS' A
#
# COMPACT_ATOMS: atom_id res chain seq x y z
N VAL A 1 -3.08 -7.68 1.92
CA VAL A 1 -2.26 -6.45 2.06
C VAL A 1 -3.14 -5.23 2.19
N LEU A 2 -3.89 -4.83 1.15
CA LEU A 2 -4.76 -3.64 1.15
C LEU A 2 -5.67 -3.54 2.38
N SER A 3 -6.41 -4.60 2.71
CA SER A 3 -7.29 -4.63 3.89
C SER A 3 -6.57 -4.35 5.21
N GLY A 4 -5.32 -4.79 5.35
CA GLY A 4 -4.48 -4.49 6.51
C GLY A 4 -4.09 -3.01 6.58
N ILE A 5 -3.80 -2.39 5.43
CA ILE A 5 -3.52 -0.95 5.36
C ILE A 5 -4.78 -0.15 5.71
N VAL A 6 -5.94 -0.53 5.18
CA VAL A 6 -7.23 0.08 5.54
C VAL A 6 -7.48 -0.04 7.05
N GLY A 7 -7.33 -1.25 7.61
CA GLY A 7 -7.50 -1.49 9.05
C GLY A 7 -6.54 -0.67 9.91
N ALA A 8 -5.29 -0.49 9.49
CA ALA A 8 -4.32 0.35 10.18
C ALA A 8 -4.73 1.84 10.19
N PHE A 9 -5.29 2.36 9.08
CA PHE A 9 -5.78 3.73 9.04
C PHE A 9 -7.07 3.94 9.84
N LEU A 10 -7.99 2.98 9.78
CA LEU A 10 -9.18 2.98 10.64
C LEU A 10 -8.79 2.97 12.13
N GLY A 11 -7.82 2.12 12.51
CA GLY A 11 -7.30 2.06 13.88
C GLY A 11 -6.58 3.34 14.34
N GLN A 12 -6.12 4.17 13.40
CA GLN A 12 -5.55 5.50 13.67
C GLN A 12 -6.60 6.62 13.71
N GLY A 13 -7.88 6.30 13.49
CA GLY A 13 -8.99 7.26 13.61
C GLY A 13 -9.41 7.95 12.32
N LEU A 14 -8.95 7.49 11.14
CA LEU A 14 -9.48 7.97 9.87
C LEU A 14 -10.90 7.44 9.64
N ASP A 15 -11.75 8.24 8.99
CA ASP A 15 -13.04 7.77 8.51
C ASP A 15 -12.87 6.72 7.41
N ALA A 16 -13.90 5.90 7.19
CA ALA A 16 -13.82 4.76 6.27
C ALA A 16 -13.48 5.16 4.83
N PHE A 17 -13.99 6.29 4.35
CA PHE A 17 -13.72 6.73 2.98
C PHE A 17 -12.29 7.22 2.83
N SER A 18 -11.81 8.05 3.76
CA SER A 18 -10.41 8.50 3.78
C SER A 18 -9.44 7.33 3.94
N ALA A 19 -9.71 6.41 4.88
CA ALA A 19 -8.88 5.23 5.10
C ALA A 19 -8.78 4.36 3.83
N ALA A 20 -9.89 4.09 3.16
CA ALA A 20 -9.90 3.33 1.91
C ALA A 20 -9.12 4.06 0.81
N LYS A 21 -9.33 5.38 0.66
CA LYS A 21 -8.66 6.21 -0.35
C LYS A 21 -7.14 6.20 -0.18
N TYR A 22 -6.64 6.47 1.02
CA TYR A 22 -5.20 6.45 1.28
C TYR A 22 -4.62 5.04 1.15
N ALA A 23 -5.33 4.01 1.63
CA ALA A 23 -4.85 2.63 1.56
C ALA A 23 -4.72 2.13 0.11
N VAL A 24 -5.70 2.40 -0.75
CA VAL A 24 -5.64 2.01 -2.17
C VAL A 24 -4.46 2.70 -2.87
N TYR A 25 -4.26 3.99 -2.59
CA TYR A 25 -3.13 4.73 -3.16
C TYR A 25 -1.78 4.17 -2.72
N ILE A 26 -1.58 3.98 -1.40
CA ILE A 26 -0.34 3.40 -0.86
C ILE A 26 -0.12 1.97 -1.37
N HIS A 27 -1.17 1.15 -1.43
CA HIS A 27 -1.09 -0.22 -1.93
C HIS A 27 -0.67 -0.27 -3.41
N GLY A 28 -1.29 0.56 -4.25
CA GLY A 28 -0.95 0.67 -5.67
C GLY A 28 0.48 1.17 -5.88
N LEU A 29 0.87 2.24 -5.18
CA LEU A 29 2.22 2.79 -5.28
C LEU A 29 3.28 1.79 -4.81
N ALA A 30 3.03 1.02 -3.75
CA ALA A 30 3.92 -0.06 -3.33
C ALA A 30 4.02 -1.16 -4.39
N GLY A 31 2.92 -1.49 -5.07
CA GLY A 31 2.89 -2.38 -6.23
C GLY A 31 3.74 -1.86 -7.39
N ASP A 32 3.61 -0.58 -7.75
CA ASP A 32 4.39 0.05 -8.82
C ASP A 32 5.89 0.10 -8.49
N ILE A 33 6.25 0.28 -7.21
CA ILE A 33 7.64 0.22 -6.76
C ILE A 33 8.16 -1.22 -6.86
N ALA A 34 7.41 -2.20 -6.36
CA ALA A 34 7.79 -3.61 -6.40
C ALA A 34 7.93 -4.12 -7.85
N ALA A 35 7.09 -3.64 -8.76
CA ALA A 35 7.14 -3.97 -10.18
C ALA A 35 8.43 -3.52 -10.87
N LYS A 36 9.23 -2.63 -10.26
CA LYS A 36 10.54 -2.23 -10.81
C LYS A 36 11.63 -3.28 -10.60
N ASP A 37 11.54 -4.05 -9.52
CA ASP A 37 12.50 -5.11 -9.20
C ASP A 37 12.07 -6.46 -9.79
N LYS A 38 10.78 -6.60 -10.11
CA LYS A 38 10.16 -7.79 -10.70
C LYS A 38 9.42 -7.42 -11.98
N THR A 39 8.38 -8.16 -12.32
CA THR A 39 7.41 -7.82 -13.36
C THR A 39 6.04 -7.66 -12.73
N GLN A 40 5.13 -6.90 -13.35
CA GLN A 40 3.77 -6.73 -12.84
C GLN A 40 3.04 -8.07 -12.66
N LEU A 41 3.24 -9.03 -13.55
CA LEU A 41 2.63 -10.36 -13.49
C LEU A 41 3.27 -11.27 -12.43
N GLY A 42 4.53 -11.03 -12.06
CA GLY A 42 5.27 -11.83 -11.08
C GLY A 42 5.14 -11.34 -9.64
N LEU A 43 4.34 -10.31 -9.37
CA LEU A 43 4.16 -9.77 -8.04
C LEU A 43 3.30 -10.68 -7.16
N ILE A 44 3.77 -10.90 -5.94
CA ILE A 44 2.98 -11.51 -4.87
C ILE A 44 2.77 -10.52 -3.73
N SER A 45 1.84 -10.85 -2.82
CA SER A 45 1.49 -9.98 -1.70
C SER A 45 2.68 -9.54 -0.84
N SER A 46 3.66 -10.43 -0.60
CA SER A 46 4.85 -10.10 0.20
C SER A 46 5.75 -9.05 -0.48
N ASP A 47 5.79 -9.02 -1.81
CA ASP A 47 6.56 -8.01 -2.55
C ASP A 47 5.99 -6.62 -2.32
N ILE A 48 4.66 -6.52 -2.30
CA ILE A 48 3.95 -5.27 -2.00
C ILE A 48 4.20 -4.86 -0.54
N ILE A 49 4.08 -5.79 0.41
CA ILE A 49 4.32 -5.52 1.84
C ILE A 49 5.72 -4.91 2.05
N ASN A 50 6.75 -5.48 1.41
CA ASN A 50 8.13 -5.02 1.53
C ASN A 50 8.33 -3.59 0.98
N ARG A 51 7.45 -3.11 0.11
CA ARG A 51 7.53 -1.77 -0.50
C ARG A 51 6.56 -0.75 0.10
N ILE A 52 5.75 -1.12 1.10
CA ILE A 52 4.86 -0.16 1.82
C ILE A 52 5.66 1.00 2.44
N PRO A 53 6.80 0.80 3.15
CA PRO A 53 7.55 1.90 3.73
C PRO A 53 8.06 2.90 2.68
N ASP A 54 8.48 2.40 1.51
CA ASP A 54 8.94 3.22 0.39
C ASP A 54 7.79 4.06 -0.19
N ALA A 55 6.61 3.46 -0.32
CA ALA A 55 5.40 4.17 -0.76
C ALA A 55 5.00 5.27 0.22
N VAL A 56 4.97 4.99 1.53
CA VAL A 56 4.62 5.98 2.57
C VAL A 56 5.61 7.14 2.59
N LYS A 57 6.92 6.87 2.48
CA LYS A 57 7.97 7.91 2.42
C LYS A 57 7.84 8.86 1.23
N ARG A 58 7.20 8.44 0.13
CA ARG A 58 6.95 9.30 -1.05
C ARG A 58 5.72 10.18 -0.90
N CYS A 59 4.87 9.90 0.07
CA CYS A 59 3.62 10.61 0.32
C CYS A 59 3.67 11.51 1.56
N SER A 60 4.80 11.49 2.28
CA SER A 60 5.12 12.39 3.40
C SER A 60 5.90 13.59 2.89
#